data_AF-A0A078L646-F1
#
_entry.id   AF-A0A078L646-F1
#
_cell.length_a   1.000
_cell.length_b   1.000
_cell.length_c   1.000
_cell.angle_alpha   90.00
_cell.angle_beta   90.00
_cell.angle_gamma   90.00
#
_symmetry.space_group_name_H-M   'P 1'
#
loop_
_entity.id
_entity.type
_entity.pdbx_description
1 polymer ?
#
loop_
_entity_poly.entity_id
_entity_poly.type
_entity_poly.pdbx_seq_one_letter_code
_entity_poly.pdbx_strand_id
1 'polypeptide(L)'
;MKMGKKIATLMKKGSYSLVFALLSNSAFANDLLARALDGDVKDSLGSGSMFWKVFILVDIILATAAAVKTKNPMVFVGVTAIAFVPAFLLKTFVF
;
A
#
# COMPACT_ATOMS: atom_id res chain seq x y z
N MET A 1 -52.15 22.88 7.66
CA MET A 1 -51.27 22.35 6.58
C MET A 1 -49.79 22.78 6.63
N LYS A 2 -49.35 23.71 7.49
CA LYS A 2 -47.94 24.21 7.48
C LYS A 2 -46.94 23.34 8.25
N MET A 3 -47.39 22.61 9.29
CA MET A 3 -46.52 21.82 10.18
C MET A 3 -45.99 20.55 9.50
N GLY A 4 -46.84 19.80 8.79
CA GLY A 4 -46.47 18.55 8.12
C GLY A 4 -45.46 18.73 6.98
N LYS A 5 -45.56 19.84 6.23
CA LYS A 5 -44.56 20.19 5.19
C LYS A 5 -43.19 20.47 5.79
N LYS A 6 -43.10 21.12 6.96
CA LYS A 6 -41.82 21.36 7.65
C LYS A 6 -41.12 20.06 8.06
N ILE A 7 -41.89 19.11 8.59
CA ILE A 7 -41.38 17.79 9.02
C ILE A 7 -40.89 16.98 7.81
N ALA A 8 -41.64 16.96 6.71
CA ALA A 8 -41.24 16.27 5.49
C ALA A 8 -39.95 16.83 4.87
N THR A 9 -39.76 18.15 4.89
CA THR A 9 -38.53 18.78 4.40
C THR A 9 -37.34 18.51 5.32
N LEU A 10 -37.56 18.44 6.64
CA LEU A 10 -36.52 18.07 7.61
C LEU A 10 -36.09 16.60 7.46
N MET A 11 -37.03 15.69 7.25
CA MET A 11 -36.74 14.28 6.95
C MET A 11 -35.94 14.12 5.65
N LYS A 12 -36.28 14.84 4.58
CA LYS A 12 -35.48 14.84 3.34
C LYS A 12 -34.06 15.34 3.59
N LYS A 13 -33.88 16.45 4.33
CA LYS A 13 -32.54 16.96 4.65
C LYS A 13 -31.74 15.98 5.52
N GLY A 14 -32.38 15.33 6.48
CA GLY A 14 -31.77 14.29 7.29
C GLY A 14 -31.36 13.05 6.47
N SER A 15 -32.18 12.63 5.51
CA SER A 15 -31.82 11.48 4.65
C SER A 15 -30.61 11.78 3.76
N TYR A 16 -30.49 13.00 3.23
CA TYR A 16 -29.31 13.38 2.45
C TYR A 16 -28.04 13.45 3.31
N SER A 17 -28.12 13.95 4.54
CA SER A 17 -26.93 13.96 5.42
C SER A 17 -26.55 12.55 5.87
N LEU A 18 -27.51 11.64 6.03
CA LEU A 18 -27.25 10.24 6.37
C LEU A 18 -26.59 9.49 5.22
N VAL A 19 -27.04 9.70 3.98
CA VAL A 19 -26.41 9.15 2.77
C VAL A 19 -24.99 9.70 2.60
N PHE A 20 -24.79 11.00 2.82
CA PHE A 20 -23.46 11.61 2.73
C PHE A 20 -22.51 11.10 3.84
N ALA A 21 -23.02 10.90 5.06
CA ALA A 21 -22.25 10.30 6.15
C ALA A 21 -21.88 8.83 5.87
N LEU A 22 -22.80 8.04 5.31
CA LEU A 22 -22.55 6.64 4.93
C LEU A 22 -21.55 6.53 3.77
N LEU A 23 -21.66 7.37 2.74
CA LEU A 23 -20.69 7.44 1.65
C LEU A 23 -19.32 7.91 2.13
N SER A 24 -19.26 8.89 3.04
CA SER A 24 -18.00 9.32 3.65
C SER A 24 -17.36 8.18 4.43
N ASN A 25 -18.12 7.41 5.19
CA ASN A 25 -17.61 6.25 5.93
C ASN A 25 -17.09 5.14 4.98
N SER A 26 -17.68 4.97 3.80
CA SER A 26 -17.15 4.06 2.77
C SER A 26 -15.85 4.54 2.15
N ALA A 27 -15.63 5.85 2.03
CA ALA A 27 -14.36 6.44 1.57
C ALA A 27 -13.26 6.37 2.65
N PHE A 28 -13.65 6.28 3.92
CA PHE A 28 -12.75 6.07 5.08
C PHE A 28 -12.68 4.60 5.52
N ALA A 29 -13.34 3.68 4.80
CA ALA A 29 -13.20 2.26 5.04
C ALA A 29 -11.83 1.81 4.54
N ASN A 30 -10.83 1.91 5.41
CA ASN A 30 -9.55 1.23 5.20
C ASN A 30 -9.84 -0.26 4.97
N ASP A 31 -9.46 -0.75 3.80
CA ASP A 31 -9.60 -2.15 3.42
C ASP A 31 -9.06 -3.06 4.54
N LEU A 32 -9.73 -4.18 4.81
CA LEU A 32 -9.28 -5.16 5.79
C LEU A 32 -7.86 -5.64 5.47
N LEU A 33 -7.46 -5.66 4.19
CA LEU A 33 -6.07 -5.88 3.78
C LEU A 33 -5.14 -4.75 4.21
N ALA A 34 -5.51 -3.49 3.99
CA ALA A 34 -4.69 -2.34 4.40
C ALA A 34 -4.50 -2.31 5.92
N ARG A 35 -5.54 -2.69 6.67
CA ARG A 35 -5.49 -2.78 8.14
C ARG A 35 -4.72 -4.00 8.66
N ALA A 36 -4.66 -5.09 7.89
CA ALA A 36 -3.84 -6.26 8.18
C ALA A 36 -2.36 -6.05 7.81
N LEU A 37 -2.07 -5.13 6.88
CA LEU A 37 -0.71 -4.70 6.56
C LEU A 37 -0.19 -3.60 7.50
N ASP A 38 -1.06 -2.92 8.24
CA ASP A 38 -0.68 -1.94 9.25
C ASP A 38 -0.26 -2.63 10.56
N GLY A 39 1.01 -2.43 10.98
CA GLY A 39 1.61 -3.04 12.18
C GLY A 39 2.84 -3.91 11.84
N ASP A 40 2.90 -5.13 12.37
CA ASP A 40 4.08 -6.02 12.27
C ASP A 40 4.52 -6.30 10.82
N VAL A 41 3.57 -6.32 9.87
CA VAL A 41 3.86 -6.53 8.44
C VAL A 41 4.52 -5.31 7.83
N LYS A 42 4.08 -4.10 8.19
CA LYS A 42 4.73 -2.83 7.81
C LYS A 42 6.12 -2.71 8.41
N ASP A 43 6.31 -3.14 9.65
CA ASP A 43 7.63 -3.10 10.28
C ASP A 43 8.58 -4.16 9.71
N SER A 44 8.04 -5.32 9.30
CA SER A 44 8.82 -6.43 8.72
C SER A 44 9.10 -6.27 7.22
N LEU A 45 8.19 -5.69 6.45
CA LEU A 45 8.26 -5.56 4.98
C LEU A 45 8.33 -4.10 4.49
N GLY A 46 8.31 -3.13 5.40
CA GLY A 46 8.48 -1.71 5.13
C GLY A 46 9.80 -1.42 4.42
N SER A 47 9.86 -0.35 3.64
CA SER A 47 11.03 0.00 2.82
C SER A 47 12.35 0.13 3.60
N GLY A 48 12.29 0.29 4.92
CA GLY A 48 13.46 0.35 5.81
C GLY A 48 13.76 -0.92 6.61
N SER A 49 12.96 -1.98 6.44
CA SER A 49 13.03 -3.19 7.27
C SER A 49 14.31 -4.00 7.05
N MET A 50 14.65 -4.85 8.02
CA MET A 50 15.81 -5.75 7.88
C MET A 50 15.64 -6.74 6.73
N PHE A 51 14.41 -7.11 6.38
CA PHE A 51 14.14 -8.02 5.26
C PHE A 51 14.73 -7.50 3.95
N TRP A 52 14.42 -6.25 3.56
CA TRP A 52 14.93 -5.66 2.31
C TRP A 52 16.46 -5.54 2.31
N LYS A 53 17.04 -5.19 3.46
CA LYS A 53 18.49 -5.08 3.60
C LYS A 53 19.19 -6.43 3.41
N VAL A 54 18.68 -7.49 4.03
CA VAL A 54 19.23 -8.85 3.90
C VAL A 54 19.00 -9.40 2.50
N PHE A 55 17.81 -9.21 1.94
CA PHE A 55 17.47 -9.66 0.59
C PHE A 55 18.39 -9.03 -0.46
N ILE A 56 18.54 -7.71 -0.45
CA ILE A 56 19.44 -6.99 -1.38
C ILE A 56 20.89 -7.42 -1.19
N LEU A 57 21.33 -7.63 0.05
CA LEU A 57 22.70 -8.08 0.33
C LEU A 57 22.98 -9.48 -0.23
N VAL A 58 22.06 -10.42 -0.06
CA VAL A 58 22.17 -11.77 -0.65
C VAL A 58 22.16 -11.70 -2.17
N ASP A 59 21.27 -10.90 -2.76
CA ASP A 59 21.14 -10.78 -4.21
C ASP A 59 22.42 -10.18 -4.84
N ILE A 60 23.01 -9.15 -4.22
CA ILE A 60 24.29 -8.58 -4.66
C ILE A 60 25.41 -9.62 -4.58
N ILE A 61 25.49 -10.43 -3.53
CA ILE A 61 26.52 -11.48 -3.40
C ILE A 61 26.36 -12.53 -4.51
N LEU A 62 25.14 -13.00 -4.74
CA LEU A 62 24.84 -13.99 -5.79
C LEU A 62 25.12 -13.43 -7.18
N ALA A 63 24.74 -12.19 -7.44
CA ALA A 63 25.02 -11.52 -8.70
C ALA A 63 26.50 -11.25 -8.91
N THR A 64 27.24 -10.92 -7.84
CA THR A 64 28.69 -10.78 -7.89
C THR A 64 29.34 -12.12 -8.24
N ALA A 65 28.91 -13.21 -7.60
CA ALA A 65 29.39 -14.56 -7.92
C ALA A 65 29.08 -14.95 -9.39
N ALA A 66 27.87 -14.65 -9.86
CA ALA A 66 27.46 -14.89 -11.23
C ALA A 66 28.23 -14.01 -12.23
N ALA A 67 28.45 -12.74 -11.92
CA ALA A 67 29.22 -11.81 -12.76
C ALA A 67 30.68 -12.24 -12.87
N VAL A 68 31.30 -12.72 -11.78
CA VAL A 68 32.67 -13.26 -11.79
C VAL A 68 32.74 -14.54 -12.62
N LYS A 69 31.77 -15.46 -12.47
CA LYS A 69 31.73 -16.73 -13.22
C LYS A 69 31.50 -16.51 -14.71
N THR A 70 30.59 -15.61 -15.07
CA THR A 70 30.19 -15.35 -16.47
C THR A 70 31.03 -14.26 -17.14
N LYS A 71 31.83 -13.51 -16.37
CA LYS A 71 32.54 -12.30 -16.78
C LYS A 71 31.62 -11.26 -17.44
N ASN A 72 30.33 -11.27 -17.08
CA ASN A 72 29.33 -10.40 -17.66
C ASN A 72 28.76 -9.44 -16.59
N PRO A 73 29.05 -8.13 -16.67
CA PRO A 73 28.56 -7.15 -15.71
C PRO A 73 27.06 -6.85 -15.85
N MET A 74 26.39 -7.28 -16.93
CA MET A 74 24.95 -7.06 -17.11
C MET A 74 24.08 -7.76 -16.05
N VAL A 75 24.62 -8.73 -15.31
CA VAL A 75 23.91 -9.42 -14.23
C VAL A 75 23.46 -8.43 -13.13
N PHE A 76 24.20 -7.34 -12.91
CA PHE A 76 23.84 -6.30 -11.93
C PHE A 76 22.61 -5.46 -12.34
N VAL A 77 22.28 -5.40 -13.63
CA VAL A 77 21.05 -4.75 -14.10
C VAL A 77 19.83 -5.55 -13.65
N GLY A 78 19.93 -6.88 -13.68
CA GLY A 78 18.91 -7.79 -13.15
C GLY A 78 18.66 -7.58 -11.65
N VAL A 79 19.72 -7.48 -10.85
CA VAL A 79 19.65 -7.18 -9.40
C VAL A 79 18.94 -5.85 -9.16
N THR A 80 19.28 -4.84 -9.95
CA THR A 80 18.67 -3.52 -9.82
C THR A 80 17.17 -3.60 -10.08
N ALA A 81 16.74 -4.33 -11.10
CA ALA A 81 15.31 -4.53 -11.38
C ALA A 81 14.60 -5.35 -10.28
N ILE A 82 15.21 -6.42 -9.79
CA ILE A 82 14.65 -7.31 -8.76
C ILE A 82 14.53 -6.61 -7.40
N ALA A 83 15.46 -5.74 -7.05
CA ALA A 83 15.37 -4.94 -5.82
C ALA A 83 14.44 -3.73 -5.98
N PHE A 84 14.51 -3.04 -7.12
CA PHE A 84 13.81 -1.76 -7.31
C PHE A 84 12.31 -1.92 -7.56
N VAL A 85 11.89 -2.90 -8.38
CA VAL A 85 10.47 -3.06 -8.73
C VAL A 85 9.62 -3.38 -7.48
N PRO A 86 9.97 -4.37 -6.65
CA PRO A 86 9.20 -4.66 -5.43
C PRO A 86 9.25 -3.51 -4.42
N ALA A 87 10.41 -2.87 -4.23
CA ALA A 87 10.54 -1.73 -3.31
C ALA A 87 9.67 -0.53 -3.77
N PHE A 88 9.63 -0.27 -5.07
CA PHE A 88 8.78 0.77 -5.67
C PHE A 88 7.29 0.45 -5.50
N LEU A 89 6.88 -0.80 -5.77
CA LEU A 89 5.49 -1.23 -5.63
C LEU A 89 5.02 -1.14 -4.17
N LEU A 90 5.82 -1.61 -3.21
CA LEU A 90 5.49 -1.48 -1.80
C LEU A 90 5.43 -0.02 -1.34
N LYS A 91 6.38 0.82 -1.77
CA LYS A 91 6.38 2.23 -1.38
C LYS A 91 5.27 3.06 -2.03
N THR A 92 4.70 2.61 -3.15
CA THR A 92 3.69 3.38 -3.89
C THR A 92 2.27 2.92 -3.57
N PHE A 93 2.09 1.62 -3.32
CA PHE A 93 0.76 1.01 -3.17
C PHE A 93 0.48 0.49 -1.76
N VAL A 94 1.49 0.37 -0.89
CA VAL A 94 1.34 -0.19 0.46
C VAL A 94 1.71 0.82 1.55
N PHE A 95 2.72 1.66 1.35
CA PHE A 95 3.24 2.61 2.35
C PHE A 95 3.16 4.07 1.91
#